data_AF-A0A537KR19-F1
#
_entry.id   AF-A0A537KR19-F1
#
_cell.length_a   1.000
_cell.length_b   1.000
_cell.length_c   1.000
_cell.angle_alpha   90.00
_cell.angle_beta   90.00
_cell.angle_gamma   90.00
#
_symmetry.space_group_name_H-M   'P 1'
#
loop_
_entity.id
_entity.type
_entity.pdbx_description
1 polymer ?
#
loop_
_entity_poly.entity_id
_entity_poly.type
_entity_poly.pdbx_seq_one_letter_code
_entity_poly.pdbx_strand_id
1 'polypeptide(L)'
;MMYLTVRKIAAIAAFTCIASFSLAQDPGPKTKSTVAEKNLIKPFRILTNGQRITIQSNKNINNIIVWTASGNRFIEQASLQAPSYNFIIPSKEKYVFMMLQLEGGKRYTEKIGVHE
;
A
#
# COMPACT_ATOMS: atom_id res chain seq x y z
N MET A 1 55.32 -2.33 27.68
CA MET A 1 54.50 -3.57 27.61
C MET A 1 53.00 -3.35 27.80
N MET A 2 52.52 -2.22 28.35
CA MET A 2 51.09 -1.98 28.64
C MET A 2 50.23 -1.63 27.40
N TYR A 3 50.83 -1.09 26.33
CA TYR A 3 50.10 -0.71 25.10
C TYR A 3 49.69 -1.88 24.21
N LEU A 4 50.43 -3.00 24.26
CA LEU A 4 50.13 -4.20 23.46
C LEU A 4 48.93 -4.98 24.00
N THR A 5 48.72 -4.97 25.32
CA THR A 5 47.56 -5.59 25.98
C THR A 5 46.28 -4.80 25.74
N VAL A 6 46.34 -3.46 25.80
CA VAL A 6 45.18 -2.59 25.53
C VAL A 6 44.67 -2.72 24.08
N ARG A 7 45.60 -2.87 23.11
CA ARG A 7 45.24 -3.04 21.69
C ARG A 7 44.58 -4.39 21.39
N LYS A 8 44.94 -5.45 22.12
CA LYS A 8 44.33 -6.78 21.98
C LYS A 8 42.93 -6.86 22.60
N ILE A 9 42.72 -6.16 23.71
CA ILE A 9 41.40 -6.11 24.38
C ILE A 9 40.38 -5.31 23.54
N ALA A 10 40.81 -4.20 22.92
CA ALA A 10 39.95 -3.41 22.03
C ALA A 10 39.48 -4.19 20.78
N ALA A 11 40.32 -5.08 20.24
CA ALA A 11 39.95 -5.90 19.07
C ALA A 11 38.92 -6.99 19.41
N ILE A 12 38.93 -7.52 20.64
CA ILE A 12 37.97 -8.54 21.10
C ILE A 12 36.60 -7.90 21.36
N ALA A 13 36.56 -6.69 21.92
CA ALA A 13 35.30 -5.96 22.16
C ALA A 13 34.59 -5.54 20.85
N ALA A 14 35.32 -5.31 19.76
CA ALA A 14 34.74 -4.96 18.48
C ALA A 14 34.10 -6.16 17.74
N PHE A 15 34.54 -7.39 18.02
CA PHE A 15 34.02 -8.60 17.38
C PHE A 15 32.73 -9.12 18.03
N THR A 16 32.48 -8.81 19.31
CA THR A 16 31.26 -9.22 20.02
C THR A 16 30.03 -8.36 19.72
N CYS A 17 30.19 -7.17 19.13
CA CYS A 17 29.05 -6.29 18.82
C CYS A 17 28.35 -6.59 17.48
N ILE A 18 28.90 -7.46 16.63
CA ILE A 18 28.30 -7.79 15.32
C ILE A 18 27.25 -8.92 15.45
N ALA A 19 27.24 -9.68 16.55
CA ALA A 19 26.30 -10.77 16.76
C ALA A 19 24.91 -10.35 17.28
N SER A 20 24.69 -9.06 17.56
CA SER A 20 23.44 -8.58 18.19
C SER A 20 22.39 -8.02 17.22
N PHE A 21 22.64 -8.03 15.90
CA PHE A 21 21.62 -7.69 14.90
C PHE A 21 20.90 -8.94 14.40
N SER A 22 20.23 -9.64 15.31
CA SER A 22 19.08 -10.48 14.96
C SER A 22 17.91 -10.01 15.80
N LEU A 23 17.33 -8.87 15.40
CA LEU A 23 15.96 -8.56 15.75
C LEU A 23 15.08 -9.57 14.99
N ALA A 24 14.87 -10.74 15.59
CA ALA A 24 13.79 -11.62 15.19
C ALA A 24 12.50 -10.83 15.43
N GLN A 25 11.89 -10.35 14.34
CA GLN A 25 10.52 -9.85 14.38
C GLN A 25 9.64 -11.07 14.64
N ASP A 26 9.35 -11.29 15.91
CA ASP A 26 8.29 -12.20 16.35
C ASP A 26 6.99 -11.74 15.65
N PRO A 27 6.36 -12.56 14.80
CA PRO A 27 5.05 -12.24 14.28
C PRO A 27 4.08 -12.45 15.43
N GLY A 28 3.91 -11.40 16.23
CA GLY A 28 2.88 -11.33 17.26
C GLY A 28 1.54 -11.84 16.70
N PRO A 29 0.71 -12.46 17.55
CA PRO A 29 -0.45 -13.21 17.11
C PRO A 29 -1.27 -12.31 16.19
N LYS A 30 -1.49 -12.79 14.95
CA LYS A 30 -2.42 -12.17 14.01
C LYS A 30 -3.79 -12.23 14.66
N THR A 31 -4.09 -11.22 15.47
CA THR A 31 -5.44 -10.86 15.84
C THR A 31 -6.14 -10.75 14.50
N LYS A 32 -6.98 -11.74 14.19
CA LYS A 32 -7.95 -11.62 13.13
C LYS A 32 -8.76 -10.40 13.53
N SER A 33 -8.40 -9.25 13.00
CA SER A 33 -9.26 -8.09 12.97
C SER A 33 -10.44 -8.51 12.11
N THR A 34 -11.41 -9.14 12.77
CA THR A 34 -12.80 -9.12 12.37
C THR A 34 -13.18 -7.65 12.42
N VAL A 35 -12.76 -6.90 11.39
CA VAL A 35 -13.24 -5.56 11.13
C VAL A 35 -14.68 -5.78 10.71
N ALA A 36 -15.57 -5.86 11.69
CA ALA A 36 -16.92 -5.39 11.53
C ALA A 36 -16.78 -3.93 11.11
N GLU A 37 -16.67 -3.72 9.80
CA GLU A 37 -16.52 -2.44 9.14
C GLU A 37 -17.80 -1.67 9.46
N LYS A 38 -17.73 -0.90 10.55
CA LYS A 38 -18.70 0.14 10.87
C LYS A 38 -18.93 0.87 9.57
N ASN A 39 -20.15 0.80 9.04
CA ASN A 39 -20.55 1.21 7.70
C ASN A 39 -20.45 2.76 7.59
N LEU A 40 -19.23 3.27 7.69
CA LEU A 40 -18.86 4.63 7.41
C LEU A 40 -18.93 4.74 5.91
N ILE A 41 -20.01 5.34 5.43
CA ILE A 41 -20.28 5.58 4.01
C ILE A 41 -18.99 6.10 3.37
N LYS A 42 -18.45 5.32 2.43
CA LYS A 42 -17.23 5.69 1.72
C LYS A 42 -17.49 7.02 1.00
N PRO A 43 -16.57 8.00 1.08
CA PRO A 43 -16.76 9.33 0.48
C PRO A 43 -16.69 9.35 -1.06
N PHE A 44 -16.70 8.18 -1.69
CA PHE A 44 -16.61 8.02 -3.14
C PHE A 44 -17.47 6.85 -3.60
N ARG A 45 -17.85 6.88 -4.87
CA ARG A 45 -18.56 5.82 -5.59
C ARG A 45 -17.77 5.41 -6.83
N ILE A 46 -17.89 4.14 -7.18
CA ILE A 46 -17.29 3.56 -8.39
C ILE A 46 -18.44 3.22 -9.34
N LEU A 47 -18.40 3.79 -10.53
CA LEU A 47 -19.35 3.52 -11.60
C LEU A 47 -18.65 2.70 -12.67
N THR A 48 -19.28 1.61 -13.10
CA THR A 48 -18.74 0.68 -14.10
C THR A 48 -19.61 0.69 -15.35
N ASN A 49 -19.01 0.85 -16.52
CA ASN A 49 -19.67 0.71 -17.81
C ASN A 49 -18.76 -0.10 -18.75
N GLY A 50 -18.97 -1.42 -18.78
CA GLY A 50 -18.05 -2.36 -19.40
C GLY A 50 -16.65 -2.23 -18.81
N GLN A 51 -15.66 -2.02 -19.68
CA GLN A 51 -14.26 -1.80 -19.30
C GLN A 51 -13.96 -0.37 -18.81
N ARG A 52 -14.91 0.58 -18.94
CA ARG A 52 -14.73 1.95 -18.46
C ARG A 52 -15.14 2.05 -17.00
N ILE A 53 -14.21 2.53 -16.18
CA ILE A 53 -14.44 2.80 -14.76
C ILE A 53 -14.41 4.30 -14.52
N THR A 54 -15.37 4.80 -13.75
CA THR A 54 -15.43 6.19 -13.31
C THR A 54 -15.51 6.23 -11.79
N ILE A 55 -14.56 6.88 -11.15
CA ILE A 55 -14.60 7.18 -9.72
C ILE A 55 -15.13 8.59 -9.54
N GLN A 56 -16.11 8.75 -8.66
CA GLN A 56 -16.62 10.05 -8.24
C GLN A 56 -16.56 10.17 -6.74
N SER A 57 -15.98 11.26 -6.25
CA SER A 57 -15.73 11.51 -4.84
C SER A 57 -16.31 12.86 -4.43
N ASN A 58 -16.71 12.98 -3.17
CA ASN A 58 -17.12 14.27 -2.59
C ASN A 58 -15.91 15.16 -2.23
N LYS A 59 -14.70 14.61 -2.27
CA LYS A 59 -13.42 15.27 -2.05
C LYS A 59 -12.51 15.09 -3.25
N ASN A 60 -11.52 15.97 -3.40
CA ASN A 60 -10.53 15.81 -4.45
C ASN A 60 -9.74 14.51 -4.29
N ILE A 61 -9.50 13.88 -5.43
CA ILE A 61 -8.62 12.72 -5.59
C ILE A 61 -7.20 13.27 -5.74
N ASN A 62 -6.32 12.92 -4.82
CA ASN A 62 -4.92 13.32 -4.89
C ASN A 62 -4.14 12.32 -5.73
N ASN A 63 -4.20 11.03 -5.37
CA ASN A 63 -3.47 9.97 -6.05
C ASN A 63 -4.39 8.78 -6.33
N ILE A 64 -4.13 8.09 -7.44
CA ILE A 64 -4.79 6.83 -7.78
C ILE A 64 -3.79 5.86 -8.38
N ILE A 65 -3.86 4.60 -7.93
CA ILE A 65 -3.11 3.49 -8.48
C ILE A 65 -4.10 2.36 -8.78
N VAL A 66 -4.01 1.77 -9.97
CA VAL A 66 -4.84 0.62 -10.36
C VAL A 66 -3.95 -0.47 -10.91
N TRP A 67 -4.19 -1.70 -10.45
CA TRP A 67 -3.45 -2.88 -10.89
C TRP A 67 -4.37 -4.06 -11.18
N THR A 68 -3.91 -4.93 -12.08
CA THR A 68 -4.60 -6.16 -12.45
C THR A 68 -4.51 -7.20 -11.33
N ALA A 69 -5.32 -8.27 -11.43
CA ALA A 69 -5.22 -9.41 -10.53
C ALA A 69 -3.84 -10.09 -10.57
N SER A 70 -3.18 -10.03 -11.72
CA SER A 70 -1.79 -10.47 -11.93
C SER A 70 -0.73 -9.55 -11.30
N GLY A 71 -1.12 -8.40 -10.75
CA GLY A 71 -0.22 -7.46 -10.06
C GLY A 71 0.37 -6.36 -10.94
N ASN A 72 0.01 -6.31 -12.22
CA ASN A 72 0.51 -5.28 -13.15
C ASN A 72 -0.20 -3.96 -12.91
N ARG A 73 0.54 -2.91 -12.54
CA ARG A 73 0.02 -1.53 -12.45
C ARG A 73 -0.11 -0.96 -13.85
N PHE A 74 -1.30 -0.46 -14.17
CA PHE A 74 -1.57 0.16 -15.47
C PHE A 74 -2.10 1.59 -15.34
N ILE A 75 -2.51 2.00 -14.13
CA ILE A 75 -2.75 3.39 -13.77
C ILE A 75 -1.90 3.70 -12.55
N GLU A 76 -1.12 4.77 -12.63
CA GLU A 76 -0.45 5.37 -11.49
C GLU A 76 -0.42 6.87 -11.77
N GLN A 77 -1.34 7.60 -11.14
CA GLN A 77 -1.46 9.05 -11.30
C GLN A 77 -1.36 9.74 -9.96
N ALA A 78 -0.47 10.71 -9.90
CA ALA A 78 -0.23 11.56 -8.74
C ALA A 78 -0.72 12.98 -9.02
N SER A 79 -1.04 13.72 -7.96
CA SER A 79 -1.39 15.15 -8.02
C SER A 79 -2.59 15.46 -8.94
N LEU A 80 -3.61 14.61 -8.94
CA LEU A 80 -4.76 14.69 -9.85
C LEU A 80 -5.66 15.90 -9.55
N GLN A 81 -5.87 16.20 -8.26
CA GLN A 81 -6.64 17.34 -7.75
C GLN A 81 -8.02 17.51 -8.39
N ALA A 82 -8.70 16.40 -8.67
CA ALA A 82 -10.02 16.38 -9.29
C ALA A 82 -11.02 15.53 -8.47
N PRO A 83 -12.30 15.89 -8.40
CA PRO A 83 -13.32 15.11 -7.69
C PRO A 83 -13.75 13.84 -8.46
N SER A 84 -13.33 13.70 -9.72
CA SER A 84 -13.68 12.57 -10.57
C SER A 84 -12.46 12.15 -11.39
N TYR A 85 -12.35 10.85 -11.62
CA TYR A 85 -11.34 10.26 -12.50
C TYR A 85 -11.93 9.08 -13.27
N ASN A 86 -11.56 8.96 -14.54
CA ASN A 86 -11.99 7.84 -15.38
C ASN A 86 -10.78 7.15 -16.00
N PHE A 87 -10.92 5.85 -16.21
CA PHE A 87 -9.93 5.05 -16.92
C PHE A 87 -10.58 3.85 -17.62
N ILE A 88 -9.85 3.25 -18.55
CA ILE A 88 -10.25 2.03 -19.25
C ILE A 88 -9.35 0.90 -18.77
N ILE A 89 -9.94 -0.25 -18.50
CA ILE A 89 -9.21 -1.46 -18.12
C ILE A 89 -8.62 -2.09 -19.38
N PRO A 90 -7.29 -2.25 -19.49
CA PRO A 90 -6.63 -2.66 -20.73
C PRO A 90 -6.72 -4.17 -21.05
N SER A 91 -7.39 -4.96 -20.21
CA SER A 91 -7.35 -6.42 -20.25
C SER A 91 -8.71 -7.04 -19.95
N LYS A 92 -8.88 -8.31 -20.33
CA LYS A 92 -10.07 -9.13 -20.02
C LYS A 92 -10.07 -9.65 -18.57
N GLU A 93 -9.44 -8.92 -17.65
CA GLU A 93 -9.36 -9.31 -16.25
C GLU A 93 -10.75 -9.20 -15.61
N LYS A 94 -11.18 -10.24 -14.88
CA LYS A 94 -12.49 -10.27 -14.21
C LYS A 94 -12.59 -9.24 -13.07
N TYR A 95 -11.45 -8.85 -12.51
CA TYR A 95 -11.37 -7.85 -11.48
C TYR A 95 -10.02 -7.14 -11.51
N VAL A 96 -10.03 -5.89 -11.09
CA VAL A 96 -8.85 -5.08 -10.83
C VAL A 96 -8.89 -4.57 -9.39
N PHE A 97 -7.75 -4.08 -8.91
CA PHE A 97 -7.64 -3.48 -7.60
C PHE A 97 -7.23 -2.02 -7.75
N MET A 98 -7.81 -1.17 -6.92
CA MET A 98 -7.54 0.26 -6.91
C MET A 98 -7.12 0.69 -5.51
N MET A 99 -6.10 1.53 -5.43
CA MET A 99 -5.80 2.36 -4.27
C MET A 99 -6.06 3.82 -4.63
N LEU A 100 -6.86 4.48 -3.81
CA LEU A 100 -7.24 5.88 -3.96
C LEU A 100 -6.80 6.65 -2.72
N GLN A 101 -6.10 7.76 -2.92
CA GLN A 101 -5.80 8.73 -1.88
C GLN A 101 -6.64 9.98 -2.09
N LEU A 102 -7.51 10.28 -1.13
CA LEU A 102 -8.30 11.51 -1.13
C LEU A 102 -7.55 12.65 -0.44
N GLU A 103 -8.08 13.85 -0.64
CA GLU A 103 -7.72 15.04 0.13
C GLU A 103 -7.78 14.77 1.65
N GLY A 104 -6.74 15.23 2.36
CA GLY A 104 -6.49 14.87 3.76
C GLY A 104 -5.66 13.60 3.94
N GLY A 105 -5.18 13.00 2.86
CA GLY A 105 -4.20 11.90 2.89
C GLY A 105 -4.79 10.51 3.21
N LYS A 106 -6.10 10.42 3.42
CA LYS A 106 -6.77 9.15 3.70
C LYS A 106 -6.79 8.27 2.45
N ARG A 107 -6.34 7.03 2.61
CA ARG A 107 -6.27 6.02 1.54
C ARG A 107 -7.40 5.01 1.66
N TYR A 108 -7.88 4.56 0.51
CA TYR A 108 -8.90 3.54 0.36
C TYR A 108 -8.41 2.52 -0.67
N THR A 109 -8.80 1.26 -0.48
CA THR A 109 -8.48 0.19 -1.42
C THR A 109 -9.75 -0.56 -1.75
N GLU A 110 -10.00 -0.77 -3.05
CA GLU A 110 -11.20 -1.44 -3.55
C GLU A 110 -10.83 -2.53 -4.55
N LYS A 111 -11.57 -3.63 -4.49
CA LYS A 111 -11.64 -4.62 -5.57
C LYS A 111 -12.79 -4.23 -6.48
N ILE A 112 -12.51 -4.05 -7.76
CA ILE A 112 -13.48 -3.65 -8.76
C ILE A 112 -13.74 -4.85 -9.67
N GLY A 113 -14.97 -5.33 -9.69
CA GLY A 113 -15.41 -6.31 -10.69
C GLY A 113 -15.55 -5.66 -12.06
N VAL A 114 -15.05 -6.33 -13.09
CA VAL A 114 -15.22 -5.88 -14.49
C VAL A 114 -16.34 -6.71 -15.09
N HIS A 115 -17.42 -6.06 -15.47
CA HIS A 115 -18.51 -6.70 -16.19
C HIS A 115 -18.24 -6.54 -17.69
N GLU A 116 -18.30 -7.64 -18.43
CA GLU A 116 -18.22 -7.65 -19.90
C GLU A 116 -19.49 -7.04 -20.52
#